data_AF-A0A392TLK6-F1
#
_entry.id   AF-A0A392TLK6-F1
#
_cell.length_a   1.000
_cell.length_b   1.000
_cell.length_c   1.000
_cell.angle_alpha   90.00
_cell.angle_beta   90.00
_cell.angle_gamma   90.00
#
_symmetry.space_group_name_H-M   'P 1'
#
loop_
_entity.id
_entity.type
_entity.pdbx_description
1 polymer ?
#
loop_
_entity_poly.entity_id
_entity_poly.type
_entity_poly.pdbx_seq_one_letter_code
_entity_poly.pdbx_strand_id
1 'polypeptide(L)' 'MTAHREWLTSFDDSKKTSIKLADSRCLAAEGIGNIVIRGNDQKRVIIEDVLYVPDMNCNLMSI' A
#
# COMPACT_ATOMS: atom_id res chain seq x y z
N MET A 1 5.23 4.94 -0.80
CA MET A 1 5.39 3.46 -0.78
C MET A 1 4.38 2.74 -1.68
N THR A 2 3.12 3.15 -1.71
CA THR A 2 2.00 2.46 -2.37
C THR A 2 1.70 2.99 -3.78
N ALA A 3 2.62 3.76 -4.38
CA ALA A 3 2.53 4.21 -5.78
C ALA A 3 3.16 3.22 -6.78
N HIS A 4 3.89 2.22 -6.28
CA HIS A 4 4.55 1.18 -7.08
C HIS A 4 3.70 -0.09 -7.10
N ARG A 5 2.81 -0.22 -8.09
CA ARG A 5 1.93 -1.38 -8.23
C ARG A 5 2.72 -2.69 -8.37
N GLU A 6 3.88 -2.63 -9.03
CA GLU A 6 4.77 -3.75 -9.29
C GLU A 6 5.38 -4.39 -8.03
N TRP A 7 5.32 -3.70 -6.87
CA TRP A 7 5.76 -4.26 -5.59
C TRP A 7 4.69 -5.10 -4.90
N LEU A 8 3.43 -4.97 -5.32
CA LEU A 8 2.31 -5.69 -4.75
C LEU A 8 2.14 -7.05 -5.42
N THR A 9 1.99 -8.07 -4.59
CA THR A 9 1.66 -9.44 -4.98
C THR A 9 0.21 -9.73 -4.67
N SER A 10 -0.41 -10.66 -5.41
CA SER A 10 -1.84 -10.99 -5.26
C SER A 10 -2.76 -9.77 -5.32
N PHE A 11 -2.47 -8.85 -6.24
CA PHE A 11 -3.20 -7.60 -6.36
C PHE A 11 -4.65 -7.83 -6.78
N ASP A 12 -5.57 -7.22 -6.05
CA ASP A 12 -7.01 -7.25 -6.29
C ASP A 12 -7.50 -5.81 -6.50
N ASP A 13 -7.82 -5.48 -7.76
CA ASP A 13 -8.30 -4.17 -8.19
C ASP A 13 -9.81 -3.99 -7.99
N SER A 14 -10.53 -5.04 -7.56
CA SER A 14 -11.95 -4.93 -7.23
C SER A 14 -12.16 -4.20 -5.88
N LYS A 15 -11.17 -4.23 -4.99
CA LYS A 15 -11.23 -3.60 -3.66
C LYS A 15 -10.77 -2.15 -3.69
N LYS A 16 -11.62 -1.28 -4.24
CA LYS A 16 -11.39 0.17 -4.27
C LYS A 16 -12.01 0.86 -3.06
N THR A 17 -11.31 1.84 -2.50
CA THR A 17 -11.79 2.64 -1.37
C THR A 17 -11.23 4.06 -1.42
N SER A 18 -11.66 4.92 -0.48
CA SER A 18 -11.17 6.29 -0.34
C SER A 18 -10.54 6.49 1.04
N ILE A 19 -9.41 7.20 1.07
CA ILE A 19 -8.65 7.52 2.28
C ILE A 19 -8.76 9.02 2.53
N LYS A 20 -9.32 9.41 3.67
CA LYS A 20 -9.37 10.80 4.09
C LYS A 20 -8.13 11.17 4.91
N LEU A 21 -7.42 12.20 4.47
CA LEU A 21 -6.23 12.74 5.15
C LEU A 21 -6.62 13.84 6.15
N ALA A 22 -5.69 14.18 7.05
CA ALA A 22 -5.88 15.20 8.08
C ALA A 22 -6.10 16.61 7.51
N ASP A 23 -5.55 16.89 6.34
CA ASP A 23 -5.76 18.15 5.60
C ASP A 23 -7.06 18.16 4.76
N SER A 24 -7.97 17.23 5.05
CA SER A 24 -9.26 17.05 4.37
C SER A 24 -9.19 16.63 2.91
N ARG A 25 -8.00 16.36 2.36
CA ARG A 25 -7.89 15.71 1.05
C ARG A 25 -8.38 14.26 1.14
N CYS A 26 -8.95 13.77 0.05
CA CYS A 26 -9.31 12.37 -0.11
C CYS A 26 -8.48 11.77 -1.25
N LEU A 27 -7.86 10.61 -1.00
CA LEU A 27 -7.10 9.86 -2.00
C LEU A 27 -7.84 8.58 -2.36
N ALA A 28 -7.80 8.18 -3.63
CA ALA A 28 -8.33 6.90 -4.07
C ALA A 28 -7.32 5.79 -3.78
N ALA A 29 -7.78 4.73 -3.11
CA ALA A 29 -7.11 3.45 -3.12
C ALA A 29 -7.70 2.61 -4.26
N GLU A 30 -6.85 2.24 -5.22
CA GLU A 30 -7.28 1.61 -6.47
C GLU A 30 -7.25 0.08 -6.43
N GLY A 31 -6.84 -0.49 -5.30
CA GLY A 31 -6.85 -1.93 -5.04
C GLY A 31 -6.07 -2.28 -3.78
N ILE A 32 -5.91 -3.57 -3.53
CA ILE A 32 -5.16 -4.09 -2.39
C ILE A 32 -4.19 -5.18 -2.84
N GLY A 33 -3.08 -5.35 -2.14
CA GLY A 33 -2.17 -6.48 -2.36
C GLY A 33 -1.20 -6.67 -1.21
N ASN A 34 -0.31 -7.65 -1.33
CA ASN A 34 0.66 -7.99 -0.28
C ASN A 34 2.06 -7.56 -0.69
N ILE A 35 2.87 -7.09 0.26
CA ILE A 35 4.29 -6.79 0.04
C ILE A 35 5.14 -7.89 0.66
N VAL A 36 6.04 -8.47 -0.12
CA VAL A 36 7.00 -9.47 0.35
C VAL A 36 8.36 -8.82 0.54
N ILE A 37 8.84 -8.79 1.78
CA ILE A 37 10.16 -8.28 2.15
C ILE A 37 11.07 -9.47 2.42
N ARG A 38 12.26 -9.48 1.80
CA ARG A 38 13.27 -10.52 1.98
C ARG A 38 14.47 -9.93 2.71
N GLY A 39 14.74 -10.44 3.91
CA GLY A 39 15.93 -10.09 4.68
C GLY A 39 17.17 -10.83 4.16
N ASN A 40 18.35 -10.32 4.48
CA ASN A 40 19.63 -10.97 4.17
C ASN A 40 19.80 -12.33 4.86
N ASP A 41 19.07 -12.56 5.96
CA ASP A 41 19.01 -13.83 6.69
C ASP A 41 18.05 -14.86 6.05
N GLN A 42 17.64 -14.63 4.79
CA GLN A 42 16.65 -15.41 4.05
C GLN A 42 15.25 -15.43 4.68
N LYS A 43 15.02 -14.67 5.77
CA LYS A 43 13.67 -14.56 6.32
C LYS A 43 12.80 -13.75 5.38
N ARG A 44 11.55 -14.20 5.26
CA ARG A 44 10.51 -13.54 4.49
C ARG A 44 9.51 -12.97 5.47
N VAL A 45 9.23 -11.68 5.34
CA VAL A 45 8.14 -10.99 6.03
C VAL A 45 7.12 -10.59 4.97
N ILE A 46 5.85 -10.85 5.25
CA ILE A 46 4.74 -10.45 4.39
C ILE A 46 3.98 -9.37 5.13
N ILE A 47 3.77 -8.23 4.47
CA ILE A 47 2.81 -7.22 4.89
C ILE A 47 1.55 -7.48 4.08
N GLU A 48 0.51 -7.95 4.75
CA GLU A 48 -0.77 -8.30 4.12
C GLU A 48 -1.67 -7.07 3.98
N ASP A 49 -2.61 -7.13 3.03
CA ASP A 49 -3.71 -6.17 2.88
C ASP A 49 -3.25 -4.70 2.73
N VAL A 50 -2.19 -4.47 1.95
CA VAL A 50 -1.65 -3.14 1.66
C VAL A 50 -2.48 -2.45 0.57
N LEU A 51 -3.05 -1.29 0.89
CA LEU A 51 -3.77 -0.45 -0.08
C LEU A 51 -2.82 0.13 -1.12
N TYR A 52 -3.16 0.00 -2.40
CA TYR A 52 -2.49 0.69 -3.50
C TYR A 52 -3.08 2.09 -3.67
N VAL A 53 -2.26 3.13 -3.47
CA VAL A 53 -2.70 4.54 -3.43
C VAL A 53 -1.72 5.36 -4.28
N PRO A 54 -1.92 5.42 -5.61
CA PRO A 54 -0.95 6.03 -6.53
C PRO A 54 -0.70 7.50 -6.26
N ASP A 55 -1.73 8.24 -5.84
CA ASP A 55 -1.64 9.68 -5.57
C ASP A 55 -0.98 10.01 -4.20
N MET A 56 -0.61 9.00 -3.40
CA MET A 56 0.06 9.22 -2.12
C MET A 56 1.56 9.46 -2.32
N ASN A 57 1.97 10.72 -2.18
CA ASN A 57 3.34 11.19 -2.39
C ASN A 57 4.21 11.22 -1.11
N CYS A 58 3.68 10.81 0.03
CA CYS A 58 4.39 10.78 1.31
C CYS A 58 4.15 9.46 2.05
N ASN A 59 4.99 9.19 3.06
CA ASN A 59 4.74 8.09 4.00
C ASN A 59 3.93 8.62 5.18
N LEU A 60 2.86 7.90 5.55
CA LEU A 60 2.09 8.20 6.75
C LEU A 60 2.57 7.29 7.88
N MET A 61 3.29 7.86 8.83
CA MET A 61 3.66 7.19 10.07
C MET A 61 3.08 8.01 11.21
N SER A 62 2.26 7.38 12.05
CA SER A 62 1.91 7.95 13.35
C SER A 62 3.04 7.63 14.33
N ILE A 63 3.42 8.61 15.14
CA ILE A 63 4.34 8.45 16.29
C ILE A 63 3.50 8.16 17.53
#